data_AF-A0A1V5Z4A7-F1
#
_entry.id   AF-A0A1V5Z4A7-F1
#
_cell.length_a   1.000
_cell.length_b   1.000
_cell.length_c   1.000
_cell.angle_alpha   90.00
_cell.angle_beta   90.00
_cell.angle_gamma   90.00
#
_symmetry.space_group_name_H-M   'P 1'
#
loop_
_entity.id
_entity.type
_entity.pdbx_description
1 polymer ?
#
loop_
_entity_poly.entity_id
_entity_poly.type
_entity_poly.pdbx_seq_one_letter_code
_entity_poly.pdbx_strand_id
1 'polypeptide(L)'
;MSESTTVTATTAATSGSISTTTFTDTTHGTGRFTVGMLLTGSGVAAGTYITALGTGTGANNGGTYTVNISQTVTSQTITGTASPNGIYHGGDVSTDVKHILNASVFSAAVTTAPAVFMLIDQLAVFPISSVTTTGAQTLLGTQTLPRYADGKGVRAYLVPSVVMGAGAPTVRLSYTNPASASGRLTPASPALPTITATSPVGAIPYSGTGAGKFGPFLPLAAGDSGILSVESINFSATMTSGCMNLVLCKPLLTLPITTVGVASERDLVNQIPSMARVYDSANLQWLIYAGANTPVNSAFYGHLDFAYG
;
A
#
# COMPACT_ATOMS: atom_id res chain seq x y z
N MET A 1 13.77 -0.88 -4.98
CA MET A 1 13.41 -2.31 -5.13
C MET A 1 11.90 -2.37 -4.98
N SER A 2 11.17 -2.57 -6.07
CA SER A 2 9.72 -2.74 -6.04
C SER A 2 9.37 -4.19 -5.73
N GLU A 3 8.40 -4.38 -4.85
CA GLU A 3 7.78 -5.69 -4.68
C GLU A 3 6.54 -5.70 -5.59
N SER A 4 6.61 -6.48 -6.67
CA SER A 4 5.42 -6.89 -7.40
C SER A 4 4.59 -7.75 -6.47
N THR A 5 3.29 -7.46 -6.33
CA THR A 5 2.41 -8.18 -5.38
C THR A 5 2.11 -9.63 -5.77
N THR A 6 2.71 -10.15 -6.85
CA THR A 6 2.49 -11.51 -7.36
C THR A 6 3.28 -12.62 -6.70
N VAL A 7 4.25 -12.31 -5.85
CA VAL A 7 5.11 -13.36 -5.31
C VAL A 7 5.24 -13.18 -3.81
N THR A 8 5.20 -14.30 -3.11
CA THR A 8 5.82 -14.44 -1.79
C THR A 8 7.21 -13.82 -1.83
N ALA A 9 7.38 -12.60 -1.31
CA ALA A 9 8.66 -11.92 -1.36
C ALA A 9 9.59 -12.53 -0.30
N THR A 10 10.78 -12.92 -0.71
CA THR A 10 11.78 -13.50 0.19
C THR A 10 12.97 -12.57 0.32
N THR A 11 13.41 -12.38 1.56
CA THR A 11 14.61 -11.58 1.91
C THR A 11 15.44 -12.38 2.89
N ALA A 12 16.76 -12.36 2.74
CA ALA A 12 17.65 -13.03 3.67
C ALA A 12 18.63 -12.04 4.32
N ALA A 13 18.58 -11.94 5.65
CA ALA A 13 19.63 -11.32 6.43
C ALA A 13 20.80 -12.30 6.46
N THR A 14 21.96 -11.92 5.91
CA THR A 14 23.11 -12.82 5.80
C THR A 14 23.76 -13.06 7.18
N SER A 15 23.58 -12.11 8.09
CA SER A 15 24.05 -12.09 9.47
C SER A 15 22.96 -11.57 10.42
N GLY A 16 21.81 -12.25 10.39
CA GLY A 16 20.66 -11.99 11.24
C GLY A 16 20.76 -12.69 12.59
N SER A 17 20.32 -12.04 13.67
CA SER A 17 20.24 -12.63 15.02
C SER A 17 18.94 -12.24 15.71
N ILE A 18 18.46 -13.04 16.66
CA ILE A 18 17.31 -12.68 17.49
C ILE A 18 17.72 -12.72 18.95
N SER A 19 17.45 -11.65 19.69
CA SER A 19 17.58 -11.60 21.14
C SER A 19 16.28 -11.07 21.72
N THR A 20 15.67 -11.85 22.61
CA THR A 20 14.30 -11.62 23.09
C THR A 20 13.35 -11.46 21.91
N THR A 21 12.68 -10.32 21.78
CA THR A 21 11.78 -9.98 20.66
C THR A 21 12.44 -9.12 19.61
N THR A 22 13.76 -8.92 19.65
CA THR A 22 14.47 -8.07 18.70
C THR A 22 15.20 -8.92 17.68
N PHE A 23 14.70 -8.92 16.45
CA PHE A 23 15.44 -9.40 15.28
C PHE A 23 16.37 -8.28 14.79
N THR A 24 17.67 -8.55 14.77
CA THR A 24 18.68 -7.66 14.21
C THR A 24 19.11 -8.20 12.87
N ASP A 25 18.86 -7.44 11.83
CA ASP A 25 19.42 -7.62 10.51
C ASP A 25 20.65 -6.73 10.38
N THR A 26 21.84 -7.34 10.28
CA THR A 26 23.08 -6.57 10.12
C THR A 26 23.24 -6.12 8.66
N THR A 27 22.87 -6.98 7.71
CA THR A 27 22.97 -6.75 6.27
C THR A 27 22.12 -7.81 5.55
N HIS A 28 21.32 -7.37 4.60
CA HIS A 28 20.66 -8.24 3.63
C HIS A 28 21.08 -7.87 2.21
N GLY A 29 20.88 -8.80 1.28
CA GLY A 29 21.12 -8.53 -0.12
C GLY A 29 20.00 -7.68 -0.71
N THR A 30 19.29 -8.27 -1.66
CA THR A 30 18.08 -7.68 -2.23
C THR A 30 16.85 -8.03 -1.39
N GLY A 31 15.78 -7.25 -1.54
CA GLY A 31 14.55 -7.45 -0.77
C GLY A 31 14.49 -6.54 0.45
N ARG A 32 13.54 -6.82 1.34
CA ARG A 32 13.18 -6.00 2.50
C ARG A 32 12.64 -6.88 3.62
N PHE A 33 12.78 -6.44 4.87
CA PHE A 33 12.01 -6.98 5.98
C PHE A 33 10.85 -6.03 6.31
N THR A 34 9.63 -6.57 6.37
CA THR A 34 8.40 -5.81 6.60
C THR A 34 7.53 -6.48 7.67
N VAL A 35 6.61 -5.71 8.26
CA VAL A 35 5.63 -6.24 9.23
C VAL A 35 4.78 -7.32 8.57
N GLY A 36 4.60 -8.44 9.28
CA GLY A 36 3.88 -9.62 8.81
C GLY A 36 4.75 -10.68 8.13
N MET A 37 6.03 -10.39 7.84
CA MET A 37 6.92 -11.41 7.28
C MET A 37 7.19 -12.53 8.28
N LEU A 38 7.01 -13.78 7.83
CA LEU A 38 7.40 -14.97 8.55
C LEU A 38 8.92 -15.13 8.48
N LEU A 39 9.57 -15.30 9.63
CA LEU A 39 11.00 -15.54 9.73
C LEU A 39 11.28 -17.03 9.87
N THR A 40 12.26 -17.51 9.12
CA THR A 40 12.73 -18.91 9.14
C THR A 40 14.26 -18.95 9.18
N GLY A 41 14.80 -19.98 9.81
CA GLY A 41 16.23 -20.18 9.98
C GLY A 41 16.50 -21.23 11.06
N SER A 42 17.75 -21.69 11.15
CA SER A 42 18.16 -22.62 12.22
C SER A 42 17.88 -22.01 13.60
N GLY A 43 17.20 -22.73 14.49
CA GLY A 43 16.87 -22.21 15.83
C GLY A 43 15.84 -21.08 15.87
N VAL A 44 15.34 -20.57 14.73
CA VAL A 44 14.20 -19.65 14.70
C VAL A 44 12.93 -20.47 14.98
N ALA A 45 12.21 -20.11 16.04
CA ALA A 45 10.98 -20.81 16.41
C ALA A 45 9.93 -20.71 15.27
N ALA A 46 9.25 -21.82 14.98
CA ALA A 46 8.20 -21.85 13.97
C ALA A 46 7.09 -20.83 14.30
N GLY A 47 6.62 -20.09 13.29
CA GLY A 47 5.62 -19.04 13.48
C GLY A 47 6.17 -17.71 14.00
N THR A 48 7.50 -17.52 14.02
CA THR A 48 8.10 -16.20 14.27
C THR A 48 7.77 -15.25 13.13
N TYR A 49 7.14 -14.11 13.38
CA TYR A 49 6.90 -13.07 12.38
C TYR A 49 7.17 -11.66 12.92
N ILE A 50 7.45 -10.72 12.02
CA ILE A 50 7.73 -9.32 12.36
C ILE A 50 6.44 -8.59 12.73
N THR A 51 6.41 -7.95 13.89
CA THR A 51 5.27 -7.18 14.41
C THR A 51 5.49 -5.66 14.32
N ALA A 52 6.74 -5.20 14.32
CA ALA A 52 7.07 -3.78 14.15
C ALA A 52 8.44 -3.60 13.48
N LEU A 53 8.61 -2.45 12.81
CA LEU A 53 9.82 -2.18 12.03
C LEU A 53 11.04 -1.75 12.86
N GLY A 54 10.89 -1.38 14.14
CA GLY A 54 12.01 -0.93 14.98
C GLY A 54 12.83 0.20 14.35
N THR A 55 14.14 -0.02 14.18
CA THR A 55 15.03 0.87 13.41
C THR A 55 15.12 0.50 11.92
N GLY A 56 14.57 -0.64 11.53
CA GLY A 56 14.30 -0.95 10.14
C GLY A 56 13.32 0.07 9.53
N THR A 57 13.56 0.44 8.28
CA THR A 57 12.64 1.23 7.45
C THR A 57 12.05 0.39 6.32
N GLY A 58 12.43 -0.90 6.27
CA GLY A 58 12.21 -1.76 5.13
C GLY A 58 13.03 -1.37 3.91
N ALA A 59 13.71 -0.21 3.89
CA ALA A 59 14.49 0.31 2.77
C ALA A 59 15.99 0.41 3.03
N ASN A 60 16.37 0.44 4.30
CA ASN A 60 17.75 0.43 4.76
C ASN A 60 18.34 -0.97 4.65
N ASN A 61 19.63 -1.02 4.35
CA ASN A 61 20.40 -2.25 4.44
C ASN A 61 20.80 -2.48 5.90
N GLY A 62 20.08 -3.36 6.59
CA GLY A 62 20.21 -3.58 8.03
C GLY A 62 19.25 -2.74 8.89
N GLY A 63 19.06 -3.17 10.13
CA GLY A 63 18.15 -2.56 11.11
C GLY A 63 17.67 -3.56 12.15
N THR A 64 16.90 -3.08 13.12
CA THR A 64 16.23 -3.93 14.12
C THR A 64 14.73 -3.95 13.88
N TYR A 65 14.11 -5.10 14.13
CA TYR A 65 12.69 -5.36 13.97
C TYR A 65 12.17 -6.06 15.23
N THR A 66 10.91 -5.82 15.57
CA THR A 66 10.26 -6.55 16.66
C THR A 66 9.59 -7.81 16.10
N VAL A 67 9.75 -8.95 16.77
CA VAL A 67 9.09 -10.21 16.45
C VAL A 67 8.09 -10.61 17.53
N ASN A 68 7.11 -11.45 17.18
CA ASN A 68 6.06 -11.91 18.10
C ASN A 68 6.55 -12.89 19.18
N ILE A 69 7.58 -13.70 18.90
CA ILE A 69 8.09 -14.73 19.82
C ILE A 69 9.43 -14.30 20.42
N SER A 70 9.50 -14.23 21.75
CA SER A 70 10.76 -14.04 22.47
C SER A 70 11.65 -15.27 22.34
N GLN A 71 12.87 -15.11 21.83
CA GLN A 71 13.81 -16.22 21.59
C GLN A 71 15.27 -15.73 21.55
N THR A 72 16.20 -16.68 21.48
CA THR A 72 17.62 -16.40 21.27
C THR A 72 18.11 -17.20 20.07
N VAL A 73 18.53 -16.49 19.02
CA VAL A 73 19.10 -17.04 17.80
C VAL A 73 20.42 -16.32 17.55
N THR A 74 21.51 -17.07 17.53
CA THR A 74 22.85 -16.56 17.23
C THR A 74 22.93 -16.04 15.79
N SER A 75 23.92 -15.20 15.48
CA SER A 75 24.07 -14.64 14.13
C SER A 75 24.21 -15.73 13.06
N GLN A 76 23.33 -15.69 12.07
CA GLN A 76 23.25 -16.66 10.97
C GLN A 76 22.38 -16.09 9.83
N THR A 77 22.15 -16.87 8.79
CA THR A 77 21.14 -16.51 7.79
C THR A 77 19.73 -16.68 8.36
N ILE A 78 18.93 -15.61 8.32
CA ILE A 78 17.49 -15.62 8.65
C ILE A 78 16.73 -15.14 7.42
N THR A 79 15.79 -15.96 6.96
CA THR A 79 14.98 -15.69 5.77
C THR A 79 13.60 -15.19 6.19
N GLY A 80 13.24 -14.00 5.75
CA GLY A 80 11.89 -13.45 5.80
C GLY A 80 11.10 -13.83 4.56
N THR A 81 9.85 -14.22 4.76
CA THR A 81 8.91 -14.60 3.70
C THR A 81 7.63 -13.79 3.90
N ALA A 82 7.35 -12.84 2.99
CA ALA A 82 6.09 -12.11 2.98
C ALA A 82 5.02 -12.91 2.26
N SER A 83 3.81 -12.90 2.80
CA SER A 83 2.61 -13.20 2.03
C SER A 83 1.94 -11.89 1.59
N PRO A 84 1.25 -11.87 0.44
CA PRO A 84 0.40 -10.75 0.09
C PRO A 84 -0.67 -10.59 1.19
N ASN A 85 -0.60 -9.52 1.99
CA ASN A 85 -1.55 -9.22 3.06
C ASN A 85 -2.90 -8.69 2.51
N GLY A 86 -3.43 -9.35 1.47
CA GLY A 86 -4.69 -9.01 0.81
C GLY A 86 -5.89 -9.72 1.41
N ILE A 87 -7.08 -9.22 1.10
CA ILE A 87 -8.35 -9.87 1.43
C ILE A 87 -8.42 -11.21 0.70
N TYR A 88 -8.77 -12.26 1.43
CA TYR A 88 -8.97 -13.58 0.85
C TYR A 88 -10.15 -13.57 -0.13
N HIS A 89 -9.90 -13.98 -1.37
CA HIS A 89 -10.89 -14.01 -2.45
C HIS A 89 -11.10 -15.41 -3.04
N GLY A 90 -10.75 -16.46 -2.29
CA GLY A 90 -10.92 -17.85 -2.73
C GLY A 90 -9.84 -18.38 -3.68
N GLY A 91 -8.64 -17.79 -3.67
CA GLY A 91 -7.48 -18.27 -4.45
C GLY A 91 -7.54 -17.98 -5.96
N ASP A 92 -6.61 -18.57 -6.70
CA ASP A 92 -6.52 -18.45 -8.16
C ASP A 92 -7.49 -19.44 -8.82
N VAL A 93 -8.11 -19.02 -9.94
CA VAL A 93 -9.16 -19.82 -10.60
C VAL A 93 -8.88 -20.10 -12.07
N SER A 94 -7.71 -19.70 -12.60
CA SER A 94 -7.33 -20.03 -13.97
C SER A 94 -7.56 -21.52 -14.25
N THR A 95 -8.25 -21.88 -15.34
CA THR A 95 -8.55 -21.04 -16.52
C THR A 95 -9.80 -20.16 -16.47
N ASP A 96 -10.60 -20.22 -15.41
CA ASP A 96 -11.86 -19.46 -15.27
C ASP A 96 -11.61 -17.96 -15.03
N VAL A 97 -12.65 -17.14 -15.17
CA VAL A 97 -12.58 -15.69 -14.89
C VAL A 97 -13.38 -15.34 -13.63
N LYS A 98 -12.68 -14.84 -12.60
CA LYS A 98 -13.30 -14.40 -11.35
C LYS A 98 -13.85 -12.97 -11.44
N HIS A 99 -15.06 -12.78 -10.92
CA HIS A 99 -15.71 -11.49 -10.82
C HIS A 99 -16.25 -11.24 -9.42
N ILE A 100 -16.35 -9.97 -9.04
CA ILE A 100 -17.07 -9.55 -7.84
C ILE A 100 -18.56 -9.47 -8.19
N LEU A 101 -19.38 -10.20 -7.44
CA LEU A 101 -20.83 -10.20 -7.59
C LEU A 101 -21.49 -9.15 -6.71
N ASN A 102 -21.04 -9.08 -5.45
CA ASN A 102 -21.63 -8.19 -4.46
C ASN A 102 -20.57 -7.73 -3.47
N ALA A 103 -20.75 -6.54 -2.93
CA ALA A 103 -19.87 -5.96 -1.93
C ALA A 103 -20.68 -5.16 -0.92
N SER A 104 -20.42 -5.35 0.37
CA SER A 104 -21.04 -4.58 1.44
C SER A 104 -20.01 -4.04 2.42
N VAL A 105 -20.28 -2.87 2.97
CA VAL A 105 -19.50 -2.30 4.07
C VAL A 105 -20.38 -1.46 5.00
N PHE A 106 -20.14 -1.58 6.30
CA PHE A 106 -20.74 -0.76 7.34
C PHE A 106 -19.81 -0.57 8.53
N SER A 107 -20.15 0.37 9.39
CA SER A 107 -19.47 0.62 10.66
C SER A 107 -20.49 0.94 11.73
N ALA A 108 -20.32 0.38 12.92
CA ALA A 108 -21.02 0.82 14.12
C ALA A 108 -20.19 1.83 14.94
N ALA A 109 -18.93 2.09 14.55
CA ALA A 109 -18.08 3.03 15.25
C ALA A 109 -18.60 4.47 15.05
N VAL A 110 -18.77 5.16 16.17
CA VAL A 110 -19.28 6.54 16.17
C VAL A 110 -18.28 7.44 15.42
N THR A 111 -18.79 8.45 14.71
CA THR A 111 -18.04 9.44 13.91
C THR A 111 -17.43 8.96 12.58
N THR A 112 -17.48 7.68 12.23
CA THR A 112 -16.83 7.18 10.99
C THR A 112 -17.60 7.42 9.69
N ALA A 113 -18.80 8.00 9.76
CA ALA A 113 -19.61 8.36 8.60
C ALA A 113 -19.82 9.88 8.54
N PRO A 114 -19.80 10.51 7.35
CA PRO A 114 -19.68 9.88 6.04
C PRO A 114 -18.26 9.39 5.70
N ALA A 115 -18.16 8.30 4.94
CA ALA A 115 -16.91 7.80 4.36
C ALA A 115 -17.16 7.14 3.01
N VAL A 116 -16.14 7.08 2.15
CA VAL A 116 -16.20 6.31 0.89
C VAL A 116 -15.12 5.24 0.93
N PHE A 117 -15.55 3.99 0.86
CA PHE A 117 -14.67 2.84 0.71
C PHE A 117 -14.36 2.63 -0.76
N MET A 118 -13.13 2.24 -1.06
CA MET A 118 -12.71 1.87 -2.39
C MET A 118 -11.95 0.56 -2.34
N LEU A 119 -12.44 -0.45 -3.04
CA LEU A 119 -11.71 -1.69 -3.21
C LEU A 119 -10.67 -1.49 -4.30
N ILE A 120 -9.43 -1.86 -3.99
CA ILE A 120 -8.30 -1.80 -4.92
C ILE A 120 -7.66 -3.17 -5.06
N ASP A 121 -7.06 -3.44 -6.22
CA ASP A 121 -6.02 -4.46 -6.38
C ASP A 121 -4.66 -3.78 -6.34
N GLN A 122 -3.87 -4.04 -5.30
CA GLN A 122 -2.51 -3.52 -5.15
C GLN A 122 -1.57 -4.25 -6.12
N LEU A 123 -0.81 -3.50 -6.91
CA LEU A 123 0.04 -4.03 -7.99
C LEU A 123 1.53 -3.96 -7.66
N ALA A 124 1.97 -2.84 -7.11
CA ALA A 124 3.39 -2.64 -6.80
C ALA A 124 3.59 -1.64 -5.67
N VAL A 125 4.66 -1.81 -4.91
CA VAL A 125 5.08 -0.90 -3.84
C VAL A 125 6.50 -0.41 -4.14
N PHE A 126 6.66 0.92 -4.27
CA PHE A 126 7.91 1.62 -4.52
C PHE A 126 8.31 2.41 -3.29
N PRO A 127 9.40 2.02 -2.63
CA PRO A 127 9.72 2.62 -1.35
C PRO A 127 10.51 3.91 -1.48
N ILE A 128 10.25 4.82 -0.54
CA ILE A 128 10.86 6.14 -0.44
C ILE A 128 11.57 6.15 0.91
N SER A 129 12.89 5.96 0.88
CA SER A 129 13.71 5.70 2.06
C SER A 129 13.79 6.88 3.03
N SER A 130 13.54 8.10 2.57
CA SER A 130 13.45 9.27 3.43
C SER A 130 12.53 10.34 2.86
N VAL A 131 11.80 11.02 3.75
CA VAL A 131 11.06 12.26 3.47
C VAL A 131 11.71 13.50 4.08
N THR A 132 12.92 13.35 4.64
CA THR A 132 13.70 14.44 5.25
C THR A 132 14.60 15.18 4.25
N THR A 133 14.46 14.88 2.96
CA THR A 133 15.19 15.50 1.85
C THR A 133 14.22 16.12 0.85
N THR A 134 14.60 17.25 0.28
CA THR A 134 13.87 17.87 -0.83
C THR A 134 14.34 17.33 -2.18
N GLY A 135 13.58 17.62 -3.23
CA GLY A 135 13.97 17.28 -4.60
C GLY A 135 13.38 15.95 -5.08
N ALA A 136 13.71 15.61 -6.32
CA ALA A 136 13.21 14.41 -6.98
C ALA A 136 14.01 13.20 -6.51
N GLN A 137 13.30 12.18 -6.03
CA GLN A 137 13.86 10.88 -5.66
C GLN A 137 13.50 9.88 -6.76
N THR A 138 14.49 9.27 -7.37
CA THR A 138 14.30 8.25 -8.41
C THR A 138 13.68 7.00 -7.82
N LEU A 139 12.63 6.50 -8.47
CA LEU A 139 11.94 5.28 -8.07
C LEU A 139 12.55 4.08 -8.80
N LEU A 140 13.38 3.32 -8.09
CA LEU A 140 14.10 2.17 -8.64
C LEU A 140 13.34 0.85 -8.42
N GLY A 141 13.18 0.03 -9.46
CA GLY A 141 12.59 -1.30 -9.38
C GLY A 141 12.06 -1.82 -10.73
N THR A 142 11.76 -3.12 -10.81
CA THR A 142 11.08 -3.73 -11.98
C THR A 142 9.68 -3.14 -12.09
N GLN A 143 9.40 -2.50 -13.22
CA GLN A 143 8.15 -1.78 -13.51
C GLN A 143 7.11 -2.66 -14.22
N THR A 144 7.42 -3.94 -14.42
CA THR A 144 6.47 -4.89 -15.01
C THR A 144 5.34 -5.14 -14.02
N LEU A 145 4.19 -4.55 -14.27
CA LEU A 145 3.02 -4.75 -13.43
C LEU A 145 2.56 -6.21 -13.54
N PRO A 146 2.27 -6.87 -12.42
CA PRO A 146 1.86 -8.28 -12.41
C PRO A 146 0.56 -8.54 -13.16
N ARG A 147 -0.30 -7.52 -13.16
CA ARG A 147 -1.63 -7.47 -13.75
C ARG A 147 -1.84 -6.05 -14.25
N TYR A 148 -2.75 -5.88 -15.20
CA TYR A 148 -2.96 -4.58 -15.86
C TYR A 148 -1.66 -4.05 -16.45
N ALA A 149 -0.91 -4.92 -17.14
CA ALA A 149 0.41 -4.60 -17.70
C ALA A 149 0.40 -3.46 -18.73
N ASP A 150 -0.77 -3.09 -19.25
CA ASP A 150 -0.97 -1.93 -20.12
C ASP A 150 -1.09 -0.60 -19.35
N GLY A 151 -1.07 -0.63 -18.01
CA GLY A 151 -1.16 0.53 -17.13
C GLY A 151 -2.53 1.22 -17.10
N LYS A 152 -3.54 0.70 -17.82
CA LYS A 152 -4.82 1.42 -17.99
C LYS A 152 -5.65 1.42 -16.71
N GLY A 153 -5.99 2.62 -16.26
CA GLY A 153 -6.69 2.86 -15.00
C GLY A 153 -5.91 2.47 -13.76
N VAL A 154 -4.61 2.16 -13.89
CA VAL A 154 -3.70 2.10 -12.74
C VAL A 154 -3.59 3.51 -12.17
N ARG A 155 -3.57 3.58 -10.85
CA ARG A 155 -3.47 4.81 -10.06
C ARG A 155 -2.37 4.65 -9.03
N ALA A 156 -1.85 5.78 -8.56
CA ALA A 156 -0.82 5.82 -7.53
C ALA A 156 -1.29 6.56 -6.29
N TYR A 157 -0.90 6.09 -5.12
CA TYR A 157 -1.04 6.83 -3.86
C TYR A 157 0.20 6.66 -2.99
N LEU A 158 0.32 7.54 -1.99
CA LEU A 158 1.40 7.46 -1.02
C LEU A 158 0.89 7.00 0.33
N VAL A 159 1.71 6.23 1.04
CA VAL A 159 1.41 5.76 2.41
C VAL A 159 2.68 5.76 3.26
N PRO A 160 2.69 6.39 4.46
CA PRO A 160 3.81 6.30 5.38
C PRO A 160 4.02 4.87 5.86
N SER A 161 5.28 4.41 5.85
CA SER A 161 5.72 3.14 6.45
C SER A 161 6.35 3.35 7.82
N VAL A 162 6.79 4.57 8.11
CA VAL A 162 7.18 5.04 9.44
C VAL A 162 6.46 6.36 9.68
N VAL A 163 6.04 6.61 10.92
CA VAL A 163 5.36 7.85 11.30
C VAL A 163 6.16 9.06 10.83
N MET A 164 5.48 9.98 10.16
CA MET A 164 6.10 11.18 9.62
C MET A 164 5.94 12.35 10.59
N GLY A 165 7.06 13.00 10.92
CA GLY A 165 7.10 14.24 11.68
C GLY A 165 6.49 15.42 10.92
N ALA A 166 6.39 16.59 11.55
CA ALA A 166 5.72 17.74 10.94
C ALA A 166 6.44 18.24 9.67
N GLY A 167 5.66 18.70 8.71
CA GLY A 167 6.14 19.32 7.48
C GLY A 167 4.98 19.71 6.58
N ALA A 168 5.31 20.45 5.51
CA ALA A 168 4.34 20.91 4.53
C ALA A 168 4.81 20.77 3.06
N PRO A 169 5.33 19.61 2.62
CA PRO A 169 5.75 19.45 1.23
C PRO A 169 4.56 19.30 0.29
N THR A 170 4.68 19.91 -0.88
CA THR A 170 3.92 19.50 -2.05
C THR A 170 4.57 18.29 -2.69
N VAL A 171 3.75 17.45 -3.31
CA VAL A 171 4.16 16.19 -3.92
C VAL A 171 3.92 16.24 -5.42
N ARG A 172 4.90 15.77 -6.21
CA ARG A 172 4.75 15.61 -7.65
C ARG A 172 5.32 14.28 -8.13
N LEU A 173 4.49 13.45 -8.77
CA LEU A 173 4.91 12.19 -9.39
C LEU A 173 5.34 12.43 -10.84
N SER A 174 6.42 11.77 -11.25
CA SER A 174 6.80 11.57 -12.66
C SER A 174 6.55 10.13 -13.05
N TYR A 175 5.92 9.93 -14.21
CA TYR A 175 5.48 8.61 -14.67
C TYR A 175 5.42 8.52 -16.20
N THR A 176 5.36 7.29 -16.70
CA THR A 176 5.04 6.97 -18.09
C THR A 176 3.57 6.55 -18.18
N ASN A 177 2.82 7.12 -19.12
CA ASN A 177 1.40 6.80 -19.30
C ASN A 177 1.18 5.54 -20.19
N PRO A 178 -0.06 5.01 -20.27
CA PRO A 178 -0.39 3.87 -21.13
C PRO A 178 -0.16 4.07 -22.64
N ALA A 179 0.01 5.32 -23.10
CA ALA A 179 0.40 5.63 -24.49
C ALA A 179 1.93 5.61 -24.68
N SER A 180 2.68 5.10 -23.68
CA SER A 180 4.14 5.06 -23.65
C SER A 180 4.82 6.43 -23.74
N ALA A 181 4.11 7.51 -23.35
CA ALA A 181 4.72 8.83 -23.18
C ALA A 181 5.32 8.94 -21.77
N SER A 182 6.64 9.03 -21.67
CA SER A 182 7.39 9.21 -20.42
C SER A 182 7.43 10.67 -19.97
N GLY A 183 7.86 10.92 -18.73
CA GLY A 183 8.02 12.27 -18.17
C GLY A 183 6.71 13.02 -17.95
N ARG A 184 5.59 12.28 -17.84
CA ARG A 184 4.29 12.84 -17.46
C ARG A 184 4.36 13.22 -15.99
N LEU A 185 3.73 14.34 -15.63
CA LEU A 185 3.82 14.89 -14.29
C LEU A 185 2.44 15.07 -13.70
N THR A 186 2.31 14.85 -12.38
CA THR A 186 1.17 15.37 -11.62
C THR A 186 0.97 16.86 -11.95
N PRO A 187 -0.22 17.27 -12.39
CA PRO A 187 -0.52 18.66 -12.72
C PRO A 187 -0.33 19.59 -11.53
N ALA A 188 0.34 20.71 -11.74
CA ALA A 188 0.52 21.73 -10.71
C ALA A 188 -0.65 22.72 -10.61
N SER A 189 -1.60 22.67 -11.54
CA SER A 189 -2.81 23.49 -11.56
C SER A 189 -4.05 22.62 -11.33
N PRO A 190 -4.99 23.02 -10.44
CA PRO A 190 -4.99 24.26 -9.65
C PRO A 190 -4.03 24.24 -8.45
N ALA A 191 -3.57 23.07 -8.01
CA ALA A 191 -2.55 22.90 -6.98
C ALA A 191 -1.91 21.51 -7.09
N LEU A 192 -0.74 21.32 -6.45
CA LEU A 192 -0.17 20.00 -6.18
C LEU A 192 -0.73 19.44 -4.85
N PRO A 193 -0.78 18.11 -4.69
CA PRO A 193 -1.09 17.50 -3.39
C PRO A 193 -0.12 17.92 -2.29
N THR A 194 -0.66 18.39 -1.18
CA THR A 194 0.12 18.89 -0.04
C THR A 194 -0.05 17.97 1.16
N ILE A 195 1.06 17.42 1.63
CA ILE A 195 1.13 16.78 2.93
C ILE A 195 1.16 17.90 3.96
N THR A 196 0.22 17.90 4.90
CA THR A 196 0.14 18.94 5.93
C THR A 196 0.01 18.26 7.28
N ALA A 197 0.86 18.63 8.22
CA ALA A 197 0.98 18.04 9.55
C ALA A 197 1.64 16.65 9.57
N THR A 198 1.75 16.09 10.77
CA THR A 198 2.26 14.73 11.01
C THR A 198 1.33 13.71 10.37
N SER A 199 1.88 12.57 9.94
CA SER A 199 1.08 11.51 9.32
C SER A 199 1.38 10.15 9.96
N PRO A 200 0.35 9.44 10.47
CA PRO A 200 0.53 8.10 11.00
C PRO A 200 0.77 7.08 9.87
N VAL A 201 1.29 5.91 10.23
CA VAL A 201 1.43 4.76 9.31
C VAL A 201 0.05 4.37 8.77
N GLY A 202 -0.03 4.09 7.47
CA GLY A 202 -1.26 3.62 6.81
C GLY A 202 -2.21 4.73 6.32
N ALA A 203 -1.99 6.01 6.68
CA ALA A 203 -2.80 7.12 6.18
C ALA A 203 -2.30 7.62 4.82
N ILE A 204 -3.19 8.08 3.93
CA ILE A 204 -2.77 8.81 2.72
C ILE A 204 -2.56 10.29 3.11
N PRO A 205 -1.32 10.80 3.16
CA PRO A 205 -0.96 11.99 3.95
C PRO A 205 -1.41 13.33 3.33
N TYR A 206 -1.72 13.33 2.04
CA TYR A 206 -2.28 14.47 1.33
C TYR A 206 -3.80 14.36 1.10
N SER A 207 -4.45 13.32 1.64
CA SER A 207 -5.90 13.15 1.56
C SER A 207 -6.65 13.80 2.72
N GLY A 208 -7.95 14.01 2.53
CA GLY A 208 -8.84 14.61 3.51
C GLY A 208 -9.54 15.87 2.99
N THR A 209 -10.11 16.63 3.92
CA THR A 209 -10.84 17.87 3.63
C THR A 209 -9.94 19.07 3.93
N GLY A 210 -9.81 20.01 2.98
CA GLY A 210 -9.01 21.22 3.15
C GLY A 210 -8.21 21.65 1.92
N ALA A 211 -7.51 22.78 2.02
CA ALA A 211 -6.69 23.32 0.95
C ALA A 211 -5.49 22.39 0.64
N GLY A 212 -5.24 22.16 -0.66
CA GLY A 212 -4.15 21.28 -1.10
C GLY A 212 -4.39 19.79 -0.82
N LYS A 213 -5.58 19.41 -0.34
CA LYS A 213 -5.97 18.00 -0.17
C LYS A 213 -6.52 17.42 -1.45
N PHE A 214 -6.11 16.19 -1.74
CA PHE A 214 -6.52 15.40 -2.90
C PHE A 214 -6.77 13.98 -2.42
N GLY A 215 -7.69 13.23 -3.02
CA GLY A 215 -7.83 11.85 -2.60
C GLY A 215 -8.44 10.91 -3.62
N PRO A 216 -8.19 9.60 -3.45
CA PRO A 216 -7.04 9.03 -2.74
C PRO A 216 -5.75 9.09 -3.59
N PHE A 217 -5.89 9.27 -4.90
CA PHE A 217 -4.81 9.11 -5.86
C PHE A 217 -4.11 10.42 -6.20
N LEU A 218 -2.82 10.33 -6.50
CA LEU A 218 -2.07 11.43 -7.11
C LEU A 218 -2.71 11.76 -8.47
N PRO A 219 -3.03 13.03 -8.74
CA PRO A 219 -3.63 13.44 -10.01
C PRO A 219 -2.72 13.10 -11.20
N LEU A 220 -3.34 12.67 -12.30
CA LEU A 220 -2.68 12.44 -13.58
C LEU A 220 -2.83 13.66 -14.48
N ALA A 221 -1.90 13.83 -15.42
CA ALA A 221 -2.00 14.82 -16.47
C ALA A 221 -3.25 14.61 -17.32
N ALA A 222 -3.81 15.71 -17.83
CA ALA A 222 -5.03 15.69 -18.62
C ALA A 222 -4.90 14.71 -19.80
N GLY A 223 -5.95 13.90 -20.00
CA GLY A 223 -6.00 12.87 -21.04
C GLY A 223 -5.31 11.54 -20.68
N ASP A 224 -4.57 11.46 -19.57
CA ASP A 224 -3.93 10.20 -19.18
C ASP A 224 -4.94 9.25 -18.53
N SER A 225 -4.97 8.00 -19.03
CA SER A 225 -5.88 6.97 -18.56
C SER A 225 -5.31 6.14 -17.42
N GLY A 226 -4.03 6.25 -17.09
CA GLY A 226 -3.40 5.48 -16.01
C GLY A 226 -1.89 5.67 -15.94
N ILE A 227 -1.21 4.69 -15.36
CA ILE A 227 0.24 4.68 -15.13
C ILE A 227 0.78 3.35 -15.63
N LEU A 228 1.68 3.40 -16.61
CA LEU A 228 2.41 2.23 -17.09
C LEU A 228 3.60 1.93 -16.17
N SER A 229 4.36 2.96 -15.80
CA SER A 229 5.50 2.86 -14.89
C SER A 229 5.75 4.19 -14.19
N VAL A 230 6.47 4.14 -13.06
CA VAL A 230 6.86 5.33 -12.28
C VAL A 230 8.34 5.64 -12.46
N GLU A 231 8.69 6.93 -12.39
CA GLU A 231 10.05 7.40 -12.67
C GLU A 231 10.66 8.08 -11.44
N SER A 232 9.97 9.05 -10.87
CA SER A 232 10.44 9.78 -9.68
C SER A 232 9.29 10.36 -8.87
N ILE A 233 9.55 10.62 -7.59
CA ILE A 233 8.67 11.37 -6.69
C ILE A 233 9.42 12.58 -6.17
N ASN A 234 8.82 13.77 -6.28
CA ASN A 234 9.43 15.02 -5.82
C ASN A 234 8.69 15.57 -4.60
N PHE A 235 9.47 16.01 -3.61
CA PHE A 235 8.98 16.76 -2.46
C PHE A 235 9.56 18.19 -2.46
N SER A 236 8.69 19.19 -2.32
CA SER A 236 9.12 20.60 -2.34
C SER A 236 9.76 21.08 -1.04
N ALA A 237 9.55 20.34 0.06
CA ALA A 237 10.06 20.63 1.39
C ALA A 237 10.34 19.31 2.13
N THR A 238 10.94 19.39 3.30
CA THR A 238 11.22 18.23 4.14
C THR A 238 10.11 18.01 5.17
N MET A 239 9.95 16.77 5.59
CA MET A 239 9.29 16.41 6.85
C MET A 239 10.37 16.24 7.92
N THR A 240 10.05 16.43 9.21
CA THR A 240 11.05 16.28 10.29
C THR A 240 11.63 14.87 10.38
N SER A 241 10.83 13.85 10.07
CA SER A 241 11.21 12.44 10.12
C SER A 241 10.28 11.59 9.25
N GLY A 242 10.66 10.33 9.04
CA GLY A 242 9.80 9.30 8.46
C GLY A 242 10.29 8.75 7.13
N CYS A 243 9.59 7.74 6.65
CA CYS A 243 9.71 7.17 5.32
C CYS A 243 8.33 6.70 4.86
N MET A 244 8.18 6.46 3.57
CA MET A 244 6.89 6.16 2.96
C MET A 244 7.04 5.27 1.74
N ASN A 245 5.91 4.83 1.19
CA ASN A 245 5.85 4.07 -0.03
C ASN A 245 4.92 4.76 -1.03
N LEU A 246 5.30 4.72 -2.30
CA LEU A 246 4.39 4.93 -3.42
C LEU A 246 3.81 3.58 -3.83
N VAL A 247 2.49 3.48 -3.83
CA VAL A 247 1.77 2.25 -4.17
C VAL A 247 1.05 2.43 -5.48
N LEU A 248 1.21 1.48 -6.40
CA LEU A 248 0.41 1.36 -7.61
C LEU A 248 -0.72 0.36 -7.37
N CYS A 249 -1.93 0.74 -7.78
CA CYS A 249 -3.10 -0.10 -7.63
C CYS A 249 -4.11 0.12 -8.76
N LYS A 250 -5.03 -0.83 -8.93
CA LYS A 250 -6.21 -0.68 -9.78
C LYS A 250 -7.47 -0.54 -8.90
N PRO A 251 -8.22 0.57 -8.98
CA PRO A 251 -9.54 0.66 -8.36
C PRO A 251 -10.53 -0.29 -9.02
N LEU A 252 -11.32 -1.01 -8.22
CA LEU A 252 -12.30 -1.99 -8.68
C LEU A 252 -13.74 -1.50 -8.46
N LEU A 253 -14.05 -1.00 -7.27
CA LEU A 253 -15.37 -0.47 -6.92
C LEU A 253 -15.28 0.54 -5.77
N THR A 254 -16.37 1.27 -5.53
CA THR A 254 -16.51 2.21 -4.42
C THR A 254 -17.82 2.00 -3.67
N LEU A 255 -17.83 2.19 -2.35
CA LEU A 255 -19.04 2.06 -1.51
C LEU A 255 -19.11 3.26 -0.56
N PRO A 256 -20.09 4.17 -0.72
CA PRO A 256 -20.29 5.26 0.22
C PRO A 256 -21.04 4.76 1.45
N ILE A 257 -20.48 4.98 2.64
CA ILE A 257 -21.20 4.87 3.91
C ILE A 257 -21.65 6.27 4.31
N THR A 258 -22.95 6.55 4.15
CA THR A 258 -23.52 7.87 4.48
C THR A 258 -23.92 7.98 5.94
N THR A 259 -24.15 6.86 6.62
CA THR A 259 -24.74 6.82 7.96
C THR A 259 -24.16 5.66 8.76
N VAL A 260 -23.78 5.91 10.02
CA VAL A 260 -23.30 4.88 10.95
C VAL A 260 -24.41 3.84 11.17
N GLY A 261 -24.06 2.56 11.19
CA GLY A 261 -24.98 1.44 11.41
C GLY A 261 -25.80 1.04 10.18
N VAL A 262 -25.73 1.78 9.07
CA VAL A 262 -26.44 1.45 7.82
C VAL A 262 -25.43 0.84 6.84
N ALA A 263 -25.72 -0.37 6.37
CA ALA A 263 -24.89 -1.02 5.37
C ALA A 263 -25.03 -0.38 3.99
N SER A 264 -23.88 -0.14 3.37
CA SER A 264 -23.79 0.21 1.96
C SER A 264 -23.51 -1.07 1.20
N GLU A 265 -24.39 -1.43 0.27
CA GLU A 265 -24.27 -2.64 -0.52
C GLU A 265 -24.32 -2.29 -2.00
N ARG A 266 -23.52 -3.00 -2.81
CA ARG A 266 -23.51 -2.87 -4.25
C ARG A 266 -23.58 -4.24 -4.91
N ASP A 267 -24.74 -4.49 -5.50
CA ASP A 267 -24.98 -5.60 -6.42
C ASP A 267 -24.44 -5.24 -7.82
N LEU A 268 -23.36 -5.92 -8.22
CA LEU A 268 -22.68 -5.71 -9.50
C LEU A 268 -23.27 -6.54 -10.64
N VAL A 269 -24.31 -7.34 -10.35
CA VAL A 269 -25.04 -8.15 -11.33
C VAL A 269 -26.29 -7.42 -11.77
N ASN A 270 -27.11 -6.94 -10.82
CA ASN A 270 -28.44 -6.41 -11.13
C ASN A 270 -28.57 -4.88 -11.09
N GLN A 271 -27.82 -4.18 -10.23
CA GLN A 271 -27.94 -2.72 -10.12
C GLN A 271 -26.99 -1.97 -11.05
N ILE A 272 -25.74 -2.43 -11.12
CA ILE A 272 -24.73 -1.84 -12.00
C ILE A 272 -23.94 -3.00 -12.62
N PRO A 273 -24.28 -3.46 -13.84
CA PRO A 273 -23.60 -4.56 -14.51
C PRO A 273 -22.20 -4.13 -14.95
N SER A 274 -21.28 -4.06 -13.99
CA SER A 274 -19.86 -3.70 -14.15
C SER A 274 -18.95 -4.89 -13.86
N MET A 275 -19.44 -5.87 -13.07
CA MET A 275 -18.78 -7.14 -12.70
C MET A 275 -17.26 -7.04 -12.73
N ALA A 276 -16.68 -6.25 -11.82
CA ALA A 276 -15.23 -6.00 -11.85
C ALA A 276 -14.47 -7.34 -11.74
N ARG A 277 -13.58 -7.59 -12.71
CA ARG A 277 -12.75 -8.81 -12.72
C ARG A 277 -11.72 -8.76 -11.59
N VAL A 278 -11.58 -9.88 -10.90
CA VAL A 278 -10.47 -10.20 -10.00
C VAL A 278 -9.55 -11.15 -10.76
N TYR A 279 -8.29 -10.76 -10.90
CA TYR A 279 -7.29 -11.61 -11.54
C TYR A 279 -6.66 -12.55 -10.52
N ASP A 280 -6.02 -13.60 -11.02
CA ASP A 280 -5.19 -14.47 -10.20
C ASP A 280 -4.06 -13.69 -9.52
N SER A 281 -3.74 -14.11 -8.30
CA SER A 281 -2.80 -13.49 -7.38
C SER A 281 -3.15 -12.02 -7.02
N ALA A 282 -4.42 -11.61 -7.17
CA ALA A 282 -4.87 -10.26 -6.80
C ALA A 282 -4.62 -9.97 -5.32
N ASN A 283 -4.15 -8.75 -5.01
CA ASN A 283 -3.97 -8.30 -3.65
C ASN A 283 -5.05 -7.26 -3.34
N LEU A 284 -6.21 -7.75 -2.90
CA LEU A 284 -7.38 -6.92 -2.64
C LEU A 284 -7.25 -6.18 -1.30
N GLN A 285 -7.45 -4.86 -1.32
CA GLN A 285 -7.40 -4.03 -0.12
C GLN A 285 -8.47 -2.93 -0.17
N TRP A 286 -8.89 -2.46 1.00
CA TRP A 286 -9.79 -1.31 1.13
C TRP A 286 -9.00 -0.03 1.38
N LEU A 287 -9.27 0.99 0.58
CA LEU A 287 -8.95 2.38 0.92
C LEU A 287 -10.19 3.05 1.50
N ILE A 288 -10.00 3.91 2.50
CA ILE A 288 -11.06 4.70 3.10
C ILE A 288 -10.77 6.17 2.81
N TYR A 289 -11.69 6.82 2.11
CA TYR A 289 -11.77 8.27 2.07
C TYR A 289 -12.67 8.73 3.22
N ALA A 290 -12.04 9.14 4.32
CA ALA A 290 -12.74 9.58 5.51
C ALA A 290 -13.34 10.99 5.30
N GLY A 291 -14.68 11.08 5.27
CA GLY A 291 -15.41 12.35 5.28
C GLY A 291 -15.70 12.87 6.69
N ALA A 292 -15.42 12.05 7.71
CA ALA A 292 -15.55 12.36 9.13
C ALA A 292 -14.39 11.73 9.92
N ASN A 293 -14.28 12.10 11.20
CA ASN A 293 -13.25 11.59 12.08
C ASN A 293 -13.31 10.06 12.15
N THR A 294 -12.23 9.38 11.76
CA THR A 294 -12.11 7.91 11.86
C THR A 294 -11.03 7.58 12.90
N PRO A 295 -11.41 7.40 14.17
CA PRO A 295 -10.45 7.02 15.22
C PRO A 295 -9.70 5.74 14.89
N VAL A 296 -8.47 5.62 15.41
CA VAL A 296 -7.71 4.37 15.35
C VAL A 296 -8.53 3.26 16.02
N ASN A 297 -8.52 2.06 15.43
CA ASN A 297 -9.33 0.90 15.84
C ASN A 297 -10.85 1.07 15.63
N SER A 298 -11.29 2.00 14.78
CA SER A 298 -12.67 2.01 14.30
C SER A 298 -13.01 0.70 13.60
N ALA A 299 -14.06 0.03 14.07
CA ALA A 299 -14.47 -1.25 13.54
C ALA A 299 -15.33 -1.09 12.27
N PHE A 300 -14.88 -1.70 11.18
CA PHE A 300 -15.62 -1.82 9.93
C PHE A 300 -15.90 -3.29 9.66
N TYR A 301 -17.09 -3.54 9.11
CA TYR A 301 -17.58 -4.87 8.80
C TYR A 301 -18.15 -4.86 7.38
N GLY A 302 -18.21 -6.02 6.75
CA GLY A 302 -18.67 -6.13 5.38
C GLY A 302 -18.37 -7.49 4.78
N HIS A 303 -18.68 -7.64 3.50
CA HIS A 303 -18.40 -8.86 2.75
C HIS A 303 -18.10 -8.55 1.28
N LEU A 304 -17.46 -9.52 0.62
CA LEU A 304 -17.26 -9.56 -0.82
C LEU A 304 -17.67 -10.94 -1.31
N ASP A 305 -18.61 -10.98 -2.24
CA ASP A 305 -19.04 -12.22 -2.89
C ASP A 305 -18.39 -12.32 -4.27
N PHE A 306 -17.78 -13.46 -4.54
CA PHE A 306 -17.09 -13.74 -5.80
C PHE A 306 -17.72 -14.93 -6.51
N ALA A 307 -17.74 -14.90 -7.83
CA ALA A 307 -18.02 -16.07 -8.67
C ALA A 307 -17.04 -16.14 -9.83
N TYR A 308 -16.93 -17.32 -10.41
CA TYR A 308 -16.05 -17.61 -11.54
C TYR A 308 -16.70 -18.64 -12.47
N GLY A 309 -16.33 -18.59 -13.73
CA GLY A 309 -16.74 -19.48 -14.81
C GLY A 309 -16.24 -18.98 -16.16
#